data_AF-A0A959L1G3-F1
#
_entry.id   AF-A0A959L1G3-F1
#
_cell.length_a   1.000
_cell.length_b   1.000
_cell.length_c   1.000
_cell.angle_alpha   90.00
_cell.angle_beta   90.00
_cell.angle_gamma   90.00
#
_symmetry.space_group_name_H-M   'P 1'
#
loop_
_entity.id
_entity.type
_entity.pdbx_description
1 polymer ?
#
loop_
_entity_poly.entity_id
_entity_poly.type
_entity_poly.pdbx_seq_one_letter_code
_entity_poly.pdbx_strand_id
1 'polypeptide(L)'
;MPDSPLPPFSCTYSANLPELLSQLNCTIAISTYQAGKVVFISAKDEQHLVQLPRTFDRAMGLAINGKRMAVATRDEVIVLTNAPGLGVTYPKNPGIYDAFFVPQLTYFTGLVDIHDLHWGKDDKLWGVNTSFSCLVTMSDQFSWQPTWKPFFIDSMVSEDRCHLNGLAMDKGAPRYVTALGRQNSVQG
;
A
#
# COMPACT_ATOMS: atom_id res chain seq x y z
N MET A 1 -13.42 5.07 -37.52
CA MET A 1 -13.87 4.04 -36.56
C MET A 1 -13.92 4.74 -35.21
N PRO A 2 -15.03 4.74 -34.46
CA PRO A 2 -14.98 5.21 -33.08
C PRO A 2 -14.11 4.23 -32.29
N ASP A 3 -13.12 4.76 -31.58
CA ASP A 3 -12.21 3.96 -30.75
C ASP A 3 -13.05 3.13 -29.77
N SER A 4 -12.97 1.82 -29.90
CA SER A 4 -13.57 0.91 -28.92
C SER A 4 -12.90 1.19 -27.57
N PRO A 5 -13.66 1.28 -26.47
CA PRO A 5 -13.10 1.54 -25.17
C PRO A 5 -12.05 0.46 -24.84
N LEU A 6 -10.92 0.90 -24.31
CA LEU A 6 -9.83 0.02 -23.93
C LEU A 6 -10.34 -1.05 -22.93
N PRO A 7 -9.90 -2.31 -23.04
CA PRO A 7 -10.17 -3.32 -22.04
C PRO A 7 -9.77 -2.86 -20.62
N PRO A 8 -10.48 -3.29 -19.56
CA PRO A 8 -10.07 -3.02 -18.19
C PRO A 8 -8.61 -3.40 -17.94
N PHE A 9 -7.87 -2.53 -17.24
CA PHE A 9 -6.43 -2.69 -16.95
C PHE A 9 -5.51 -2.72 -18.18
N SER A 10 -5.93 -2.11 -19.30
CA SER A 10 -5.01 -1.83 -20.40
C SER A 10 -3.84 -0.98 -19.88
N CYS A 11 -2.62 -1.38 -20.23
CA CYS A 11 -1.40 -0.72 -19.79
C CYS A 11 -0.53 -0.39 -21.00
N THR A 12 -0.07 0.85 -21.05
CA THR A 12 0.94 1.32 -21.99
C THR A 12 2.22 1.61 -21.19
N TYR A 13 3.36 1.19 -21.73
CA TYR A 13 4.66 1.35 -21.08
C TYR A 13 5.73 1.59 -22.13
N SER A 14 6.85 2.18 -21.71
CA SER A 14 8.02 2.34 -22.58
C SER A 14 8.62 0.98 -22.92
N ALA A 15 9.15 0.85 -24.14
CA ALA A 15 9.67 -0.42 -24.65
C ALA A 15 10.82 -1.01 -23.80
N ASN A 16 11.53 -0.18 -23.04
CA ASN A 16 12.65 -0.58 -22.18
C ASN A 16 12.23 -0.97 -20.75
N LEU A 17 10.98 -0.76 -20.34
CA LEU A 17 10.54 -1.09 -18.98
C LEU A 17 10.59 -2.59 -18.66
N PRO A 18 10.18 -3.53 -19.55
CA PRO A 18 10.29 -4.96 -19.28
C PRO A 18 11.73 -5.42 -19.07
N GLU A 19 12.64 -5.01 -19.96
CA GLU A 19 14.07 -5.28 -19.82
C GLU A 19 14.62 -4.76 -18.48
N LEU A 20 14.28 -3.52 -18.11
CA LEU A 20 14.71 -2.92 -16.84
C LEU A 20 14.21 -3.72 -15.62
N LEU A 21 12.93 -4.11 -15.58
CA LEU A 21 12.39 -4.90 -14.47
C LEU A 21 12.99 -6.30 -14.40
N SER A 22 13.29 -6.91 -15.56
CA SER A 22 13.98 -8.19 -15.65
C SER A 22 15.40 -8.09 -15.07
N GLN A 23 16.16 -7.07 -15.47
CA GLN A 23 17.53 -6.83 -14.98
C GLN A 23 17.57 -6.50 -13.48
N LEU A 24 16.61 -5.71 -12.99
CA LEU A 24 16.48 -5.39 -11.56
C LEU A 24 15.93 -6.56 -10.74
N ASN A 25 15.43 -7.61 -11.40
CA ASN A 25 14.75 -8.75 -10.78
C ASN A 25 13.66 -8.30 -9.77
N CYS A 26 12.80 -7.39 -10.20
CA CYS A 26 11.81 -6.77 -9.33
C CYS A 26 10.40 -6.71 -9.94
N THR A 27 9.42 -6.57 -9.05
CA THR A 27 8.01 -6.35 -9.37
C THR A 27 7.58 -5.03 -8.77
N ILE A 28 6.84 -4.24 -9.53
CA ILE A 28 6.21 -3.01 -9.03
C ILE A 28 4.84 -3.38 -8.46
N ALA A 29 4.53 -2.93 -7.25
CA ALA A 29 3.19 -3.01 -6.67
C ALA A 29 2.57 -1.60 -6.60
N ILE A 30 1.36 -1.46 -7.11
CA ILE A 30 0.63 -0.18 -7.14
C ILE A 30 -0.74 -0.38 -6.50
N SER A 31 -1.09 0.43 -5.50
CA SER A 31 -2.45 0.51 -5.00
C SER A 31 -3.25 1.56 -5.78
N THR A 32 -4.53 1.29 -5.97
CA THR A 32 -5.46 2.21 -6.62
C THR A 32 -6.67 2.41 -5.73
N TYR A 33 -6.82 3.63 -5.22
CA TYR A 33 -7.89 3.99 -4.30
C TYR A 33 -9.28 3.78 -4.89
N GLN A 34 -9.58 4.41 -6.03
CA GLN A 34 -10.94 4.38 -6.64
C GLN A 34 -11.31 2.99 -7.18
N ALA A 35 -10.36 2.26 -7.76
CA ALA A 35 -10.62 0.96 -8.35
C ALA A 35 -10.50 -0.21 -7.35
N GLY A 36 -10.04 0.06 -6.12
CA GLY A 36 -9.87 -0.94 -5.06
C GLY A 36 -8.93 -2.08 -5.49
N LYS A 37 -7.78 -1.75 -6.09
CA LYS A 37 -6.82 -2.74 -6.57
C LYS A 37 -5.46 -2.56 -5.93
N VAL A 38 -4.77 -3.69 -5.75
CA VAL A 38 -3.32 -3.75 -5.75
C VAL A 38 -2.90 -4.46 -7.03
N VAL A 39 -2.16 -3.77 -7.89
CA VAL A 39 -1.71 -4.27 -9.19
C VAL A 39 -0.22 -4.56 -9.10
N PHE A 40 0.14 -5.82 -9.33
CA PHE A 40 1.55 -6.20 -9.52
C PHE A 40 1.90 -6.12 -11.00
N ILE A 41 3.01 -5.47 -11.31
CA ILE A 41 3.54 -5.32 -12.67
C ILE A 41 4.96 -5.89 -12.67
N SER A 42 5.18 -6.91 -13.49
CA SER A 42 6.47 -7.58 -13.62
C SER A 42 6.81 -7.87 -15.07
N ALA A 43 8.09 -8.04 -15.37
CA ALA A 43 8.52 -8.53 -16.67
C ALA A 43 8.11 -10.00 -16.84
N LYS A 44 7.48 -10.31 -17.96
CA LYS A 44 7.29 -11.68 -18.43
C LYS A 44 8.52 -12.15 -19.19
N ASP A 45 9.09 -11.25 -19.99
CA ASP A 45 10.33 -11.39 -20.74
C ASP A 45 10.91 -9.98 -20.96
N GLU A 46 12.01 -9.86 -21.72
CA GLU A 46 12.67 -8.57 -22.00
C GLU A 46 11.82 -7.58 -22.81
N GLN A 47 10.68 -8.01 -23.35
CA GLN A 47 9.83 -7.19 -24.23
C GLN A 47 8.41 -6.99 -23.69
N HIS A 48 7.94 -7.84 -22.78
CA HIS A 48 6.55 -7.84 -22.33
C HIS A 48 6.42 -7.76 -20.80
N LEU A 49 5.47 -6.95 -20.35
CA LEU A 49 5.01 -6.96 -18.96
C LEU A 49 3.79 -7.86 -18.77
N VAL A 50 3.64 -8.38 -17.57
CA VAL A 50 2.40 -8.97 -17.05
C VAL A 50 1.85 -8.10 -15.94
N GLN A 51 0.52 -8.00 -15.86
CA GLN A 51 -0.20 -7.31 -14.80
C GLN A 51 -1.08 -8.29 -14.03
N LEU A 52 -1.02 -8.23 -12.71
CA LEU A 52 -1.82 -9.06 -11.82
C LEU A 52 -2.59 -8.18 -10.84
N PRO A 53 -3.80 -7.71 -11.21
CA PRO A 53 -4.66 -6.99 -10.29
C PRO A 53 -5.22 -7.93 -9.22
N ARG A 54 -5.27 -7.46 -7.98
CA ARG A 54 -5.93 -8.08 -6.83
C ARG A 54 -6.90 -7.09 -6.23
N THR A 55 -8.11 -7.55 -5.91
CA THR A 55 -9.18 -6.70 -5.39
C THR A 55 -9.08 -6.58 -3.87
N PHE A 56 -9.16 -5.35 -3.39
CA PHE A 56 -9.30 -4.97 -2.00
C PHE A 56 -10.37 -3.89 -1.89
N ASP A 57 -11.00 -3.75 -0.73
CA ASP A 57 -11.95 -2.67 -0.50
C ASP A 57 -11.17 -1.36 -0.30
N ARG A 58 -11.09 -0.51 -1.34
CA ARG A 58 -10.40 0.80 -1.29
C ARG A 58 -8.93 0.70 -0.84
N ALA A 59 -8.09 0.05 -1.66
CA ALA A 59 -6.65 -0.06 -1.41
C ALA A 59 -5.96 1.31 -1.39
N MET A 60 -5.28 1.62 -0.27
CA MET A 60 -4.59 2.88 0.00
C MET A 60 -3.09 2.62 0.23
N GLY A 61 -2.60 2.76 1.46
CA GLY A 61 -1.19 2.54 1.81
C GLY A 61 -0.72 1.11 1.56
N LEU A 62 0.55 0.98 1.14
CA LEU A 62 1.23 -0.28 0.92
C LEU A 62 2.60 -0.26 1.60
N ALA A 63 2.94 -1.33 2.32
CA ALA A 63 4.26 -1.49 2.91
C ALA A 63 4.82 -2.89 2.67
N ILE A 64 6.06 -3.01 2.22
CA ILE A 64 6.78 -4.28 2.09
C ILE A 64 7.92 -4.32 3.11
N ASN A 65 8.07 -5.45 3.82
CA ASN A 65 9.24 -5.74 4.65
C ASN A 65 9.61 -7.21 4.52
N GLY A 66 10.62 -7.48 3.68
CA GLY A 66 11.05 -8.83 3.34
C GLY A 66 9.90 -9.65 2.76
N LYS A 67 9.42 -10.65 3.52
CA LYS A 67 8.32 -11.55 3.11
C LYS A 67 6.94 -11.05 3.50
N ARG A 68 6.81 -9.91 4.18
CA ARG A 68 5.50 -9.36 4.58
C ARG A 68 5.11 -8.18 3.71
N MET A 69 3.82 -8.11 3.41
CA MET A 69 3.16 -6.98 2.79
C MET A 69 2.03 -6.51 3.70
N ALA A 70 1.87 -5.21 3.90
CA ALA A 70 0.68 -4.65 4.51
C ALA A 70 -0.07 -3.81 3.49
N VAL A 71 -1.41 -3.91 3.51
CA VAL A 71 -2.31 -3.14 2.65
C VAL A 71 -3.33 -2.46 3.54
N ALA A 72 -3.38 -1.13 3.50
CA ALA A 72 -4.48 -0.39 4.09
C ALA A 72 -5.68 -0.41 3.14
N THR A 73 -6.84 -0.76 3.68
CA THR A 73 -8.13 -0.82 3.00
C THR A 73 -9.06 0.22 3.62
N ARG A 74 -10.34 0.26 3.21
CA ARG A 74 -11.33 1.20 3.71
C ARG A 74 -11.35 1.30 5.24
N ASP A 75 -11.33 0.16 5.91
CA ASP A 75 -11.57 0.00 7.35
C ASP A 75 -10.66 -1.04 8.03
N GLU A 76 -9.66 -1.56 7.29
CA GLU A 76 -8.72 -2.56 7.79
C GLU A 76 -7.28 -2.25 7.35
N VAL A 77 -6.32 -2.87 8.04
CA VAL A 77 -4.97 -3.09 7.54
C VAL A 77 -4.72 -4.59 7.51
N ILE A 78 -4.56 -5.13 6.29
CA ILE A 78 -4.34 -6.56 6.07
C ILE A 78 -2.84 -6.79 5.91
N VAL A 79 -2.27 -7.64 6.75
CA VAL A 79 -0.89 -8.11 6.64
C VAL A 79 -0.89 -9.48 5.97
N LEU A 80 -0.17 -9.55 4.85
CA LEU A 80 0.04 -10.74 4.05
C LEU A 80 1.48 -11.23 4.19
N THR A 81 1.68 -12.54 4.13
CA THR A 81 3.00 -13.17 4.15
C THR A 81 3.23 -13.93 2.85
N ASN A 82 4.44 -13.84 2.30
CA ASN A 82 4.85 -14.55 1.11
C ASN A 82 5.01 -16.06 1.39
N ALA A 83 4.25 -16.87 0.66
CA ALA A 83 4.25 -18.33 0.67
C ALA A 83 4.69 -18.88 -0.71
N PRO A 84 5.99 -18.79 -1.07
CA PRO A 84 6.48 -19.11 -2.41
C PRO A 84 6.22 -20.57 -2.83
N GLY A 85 6.09 -21.49 -1.88
CA GLY A 85 5.75 -22.90 -2.14
C GLY A 85 4.44 -23.09 -2.90
N LEU A 86 3.50 -22.12 -2.82
CA LEU A 86 2.24 -22.17 -3.57
C LEU A 86 2.44 -21.98 -5.09
N GLY A 87 3.56 -21.38 -5.51
CA GLY A 87 3.85 -21.17 -6.93
C GLY A 87 4.15 -22.45 -7.67
N VAL A 88 4.77 -23.43 -7.01
CA VAL A 88 5.15 -24.71 -7.60
C VAL A 88 3.91 -25.46 -8.13
N THR A 89 2.82 -25.44 -7.37
CA THR A 89 1.59 -26.17 -7.68
C THR A 89 0.46 -25.26 -8.16
N TYR A 90 0.75 -24.03 -8.58
CA TYR A 90 -0.31 -23.09 -8.94
C TYR A 90 -1.10 -23.58 -10.17
N PRO A 91 -2.41 -23.90 -10.06
CA PRO A 91 -3.10 -24.75 -11.04
C PRO A 91 -3.11 -24.27 -12.48
N LYS A 92 -3.03 -22.95 -12.73
CA LYS A 92 -3.05 -22.39 -14.08
C LYS A 92 -1.67 -22.11 -14.66
N ASN A 93 -0.66 -21.90 -13.81
CA ASN A 93 0.67 -21.44 -14.21
C ASN A 93 1.71 -21.99 -13.21
N PRO A 94 1.92 -23.31 -13.14
CA PRO A 94 2.84 -23.91 -12.18
C PRO A 94 4.27 -23.44 -12.44
N GLY A 95 4.97 -23.03 -11.38
CA GLY A 95 6.37 -22.59 -11.44
C GLY A 95 6.61 -21.21 -12.06
N ILE A 96 5.55 -20.46 -12.41
CA ILE A 96 5.68 -19.14 -13.05
C ILE A 96 5.87 -18.01 -12.03
N TYR A 97 5.20 -18.08 -10.88
CA TYR A 97 5.24 -17.02 -9.88
C TYR A 97 6.11 -17.45 -8.68
N ASP A 98 7.00 -16.58 -8.26
CA ASP A 98 7.97 -16.78 -7.18
C ASP A 98 7.49 -16.22 -5.82
N ALA A 99 6.43 -15.41 -5.81
CA ALA A 99 5.84 -14.85 -4.60
C ALA A 99 4.31 -14.97 -4.57
N PHE A 100 3.78 -15.43 -3.43
CA PHE A 100 2.35 -15.50 -3.12
C PHE A 100 2.08 -14.88 -1.77
N PHE A 101 1.58 -13.65 -1.76
CA PHE A 101 1.19 -12.98 -0.52
C PHE A 101 -0.19 -13.47 -0.08
N VAL A 102 -0.22 -14.21 1.02
CA VAL A 102 -1.45 -14.73 1.64
C VAL A 102 -1.78 -13.96 2.91
N PRO A 103 -3.05 -13.57 3.16
CA PRO A 103 -3.43 -12.89 4.40
C PRO A 103 -3.06 -13.73 5.63
N GLN A 104 -2.50 -13.10 6.66
CA GLN A 104 -2.14 -13.74 7.93
C GLN A 104 -2.70 -12.99 9.14
N LEU A 105 -2.90 -11.68 9.03
CA LEU A 105 -3.40 -10.84 10.11
C LEU A 105 -4.20 -9.68 9.54
N THR A 106 -5.27 -9.29 10.22
CA THR A 106 -6.08 -8.12 9.89
C THR A 106 -6.24 -7.26 11.14
N TYR A 107 -5.86 -5.99 11.05
CA TYR A 107 -6.21 -4.97 12.05
C TYR A 107 -7.49 -4.28 11.58
N PHE A 108 -8.54 -4.29 12.40
CA PHE A 108 -9.76 -3.53 12.12
C PHE A 108 -9.58 -2.10 12.59
N THR A 109 -9.47 -1.15 11.67
CA THR A 109 -9.08 0.24 11.98
C THR A 109 -10.28 1.19 12.02
N GLY A 110 -11.38 0.83 11.37
CA GLY A 110 -12.50 1.73 11.11
C GLY A 110 -12.18 2.76 10.02
N LEU A 111 -13.08 3.72 9.79
CA LEU A 111 -12.94 4.73 8.74
C LEU A 111 -11.96 5.83 9.12
N VAL A 112 -10.66 5.49 9.12
CA VAL A 112 -9.58 6.39 9.52
C VAL A 112 -8.70 6.84 8.35
N ASP A 113 -8.99 6.35 7.14
CA ASP A 113 -8.29 6.68 5.90
C ASP A 113 -6.76 6.55 6.07
N ILE A 114 -6.26 5.31 6.20
CA ILE A 114 -4.82 5.08 6.28
C ILE A 114 -4.19 5.19 4.89
N HIS A 115 -3.58 6.34 4.62
CA HIS A 115 -3.08 6.68 3.28
C HIS A 115 -1.70 6.10 2.96
N ASP A 116 -0.83 5.95 3.96
CA ASP A 116 0.50 5.40 3.79
C ASP A 116 0.85 4.47 4.95
N LEU A 117 1.71 3.48 4.68
CA LEU A 117 2.12 2.45 5.62
C LEU A 117 3.63 2.24 5.52
N HIS A 118 4.30 2.06 6.66
CA HIS A 118 5.72 1.70 6.69
C HIS A 118 6.04 0.74 7.83
N TRP A 119 6.92 -0.21 7.58
CA TRP A 119 7.50 -1.02 8.63
C TRP A 119 8.64 -0.25 9.31
N GLY A 120 8.60 -0.16 10.63
CA GLY A 120 9.65 0.44 11.45
C GLY A 120 10.52 -0.62 12.14
N LYS A 121 11.28 -0.17 13.14
CA LYS A 121 12.03 -1.06 14.05
C LYS A 121 11.08 -2.04 14.75
N ASP A 122 11.63 -3.21 15.08
CA ASP A 122 10.93 -4.29 15.81
C ASP A 122 9.61 -4.70 15.14
N ASP A 123 9.57 -4.62 13.81
CA ASP A 123 8.40 -4.93 12.98
C ASP A 123 7.16 -4.11 13.31
N LYS A 124 7.33 -2.94 13.93
CA LYS A 124 6.21 -2.05 14.22
C LYS A 124 5.65 -1.48 12.93
N LEU A 125 4.37 -1.72 12.66
CA LEU A 125 3.70 -1.20 11.47
C LEU A 125 3.16 0.22 11.75
N TRP A 126 3.77 1.21 11.10
CA TRP A 126 3.36 2.60 11.12
C TRP A 126 2.34 2.88 10.01
N GLY A 127 1.45 3.83 10.27
CA GLY A 127 0.52 4.33 9.28
C GLY A 127 0.28 5.83 9.41
N VAL A 128 -0.09 6.45 8.30
CA VAL A 128 -0.61 7.82 8.28
C VAL A 128 -2.11 7.74 8.42
N ASN A 129 -2.66 8.14 9.56
CA ASN A 129 -4.10 8.26 9.78
C ASN A 129 -4.53 9.68 9.38
N THR A 130 -5.02 9.79 8.15
CA THR A 130 -5.38 11.08 7.54
C THR A 130 -6.57 11.70 8.24
N SER A 131 -7.58 10.90 8.54
CA SER A 131 -8.79 11.35 9.24
C SER A 131 -8.47 12.06 10.57
N PHE A 132 -7.49 11.55 11.32
CA PHE A 132 -7.06 12.15 12.59
C PHE A 132 -5.80 13.03 12.48
N SER A 133 -5.31 13.28 11.26
CA SER A 133 -4.15 14.14 10.99
C SER A 133 -2.90 13.75 11.80
N CYS A 134 -2.61 12.44 11.88
CA CYS A 134 -1.56 11.92 12.76
C CYS A 134 -0.85 10.69 12.19
N LEU A 135 0.30 10.37 12.78
CA LEU A 135 0.93 9.06 12.64
C LEU A 135 0.40 8.11 13.71
N VAL A 136 0.13 6.88 13.29
CA VAL A 136 -0.32 5.79 14.16
C VAL A 136 0.60 4.59 14.03
N THR A 137 0.53 3.70 15.01
CA THR A 137 1.04 2.34 14.89
C THR A 137 -0.06 1.34 15.12
N MET A 138 -0.08 0.26 14.34
CA MET A 138 -1.06 -0.82 14.51
C MET A 138 -0.91 -1.47 15.89
N SER A 139 -2.03 -1.88 16.46
CA SER A 139 -2.13 -2.34 17.85
C SER A 139 -3.10 -3.52 17.93
N ASP A 140 -2.70 -4.59 18.60
CA ASP A 140 -3.56 -5.74 18.89
C ASP A 140 -4.59 -5.47 20.00
N GLN A 141 -4.37 -4.46 20.84
CA GLN A 141 -5.27 -4.08 21.93
C GLN A 141 -6.24 -2.96 21.60
N PHE A 142 -5.86 -2.07 20.66
CA PHE A 142 -6.58 -0.81 20.41
C PHE A 142 -6.84 -0.56 18.92
N SER A 143 -6.60 -1.56 18.07
CA SER A 143 -6.53 -1.45 16.60
C SER A 143 -5.36 -0.60 16.09
N TRP A 144 -5.22 0.62 16.60
CA TRP A 144 -4.12 1.54 16.32
C TRP A 144 -3.92 2.49 17.50
N GLN A 145 -2.70 3.03 17.63
CA GLN A 145 -2.35 4.00 18.66
C GLN A 145 -1.72 5.24 18.01
N PRO A 146 -2.18 6.45 18.32
CA PRO A 146 -1.53 7.68 17.84
C PRO A 146 -0.15 7.83 18.47
N THR A 147 0.82 8.23 17.67
CA THR A 147 2.24 8.31 18.06
C THR A 147 2.82 9.70 17.85
N TRP A 148 2.31 10.44 16.89
CA TRP A 148 2.74 11.80 16.60
C TRP A 148 1.67 12.55 15.81
N LYS A 149 1.55 13.87 16.02
CA LYS A 149 0.76 14.78 15.18
C LYS A 149 1.57 16.06 14.90
N PRO A 150 1.28 16.78 13.82
CA PRO A 150 1.87 18.10 13.60
C PRO A 150 1.56 19.04 14.78
N PHE A 151 2.49 19.92 15.12
CA PHE A 151 2.37 20.81 16.30
C PHE A 151 1.18 21.77 16.24
N PHE A 152 0.67 22.07 15.03
CA PHE A 152 -0.47 22.96 14.80
C PHE A 152 -1.83 22.27 14.90
N ILE A 153 -1.89 20.94 14.93
CA ILE A 153 -3.12 20.19 15.20
C ILE A 153 -3.37 20.23 16.70
N ASP A 154 -4.48 20.81 17.18
CA ASP A 154 -4.69 21.01 18.62
C ASP A 154 -5.30 19.79 19.34
N SER A 155 -6.03 18.93 18.63
CA SER A 155 -6.80 17.83 19.20
C SER A 155 -6.88 16.64 18.24
N MET A 156 -7.10 15.46 18.81
CA MET A 156 -7.19 14.20 18.07
C MET A 156 -8.63 13.92 17.69
N VAL A 157 -9.08 14.50 16.58
CA VAL A 157 -10.44 14.37 16.07
C VAL A 157 -10.45 13.97 14.60
N SER A 158 -11.49 13.22 14.21
CA SER A 158 -11.70 12.67 12.88
C SER A 158 -12.24 13.75 11.92
N GLU A 159 -11.41 14.73 11.59
CA GLU A 159 -11.81 15.92 10.82
C GLU A 159 -10.92 16.20 9.61
N ASP A 160 -9.89 15.39 9.37
CA ASP A 160 -8.92 15.56 8.28
C ASP A 160 -8.40 17.00 8.17
N ARG A 161 -7.78 17.50 9.24
CA ARG A 161 -7.48 18.92 9.38
C ARG A 161 -6.34 19.45 8.54
N CYS A 162 -5.49 18.56 8.01
CA CYS A 162 -4.37 18.96 7.17
C CYS A 162 -4.10 18.02 6.00
N HIS A 163 -4.89 16.94 5.87
CA HIS A 163 -4.67 15.90 4.88
C HIS A 163 -3.24 15.38 4.90
N LEU A 164 -2.82 14.91 6.08
CA LEU A 164 -1.56 14.18 6.24
C LEU A 164 -1.64 12.92 5.36
N ASN A 165 -0.66 12.70 4.49
CA ASN A 165 -0.80 11.73 3.40
C ASN A 165 0.36 10.73 3.35
N GLY A 166 1.59 11.21 3.16
CA GLY A 166 2.77 10.35 3.02
C GLY A 166 3.65 10.34 4.27
N LEU A 167 4.40 9.26 4.43
CA LEU A 167 5.40 9.04 5.46
C LEU A 167 6.70 8.56 4.80
N ALA A 168 7.84 9.07 5.27
CA ALA A 168 9.14 8.54 4.94
C ALA A 168 9.91 8.22 6.22
N MET A 169 10.48 7.01 6.26
CA MET A 169 11.25 6.49 7.38
C MET A 169 12.74 6.76 7.20
N ASP A 170 13.46 6.98 8.30
CA ASP A 170 14.92 6.95 8.36
C ASP A 170 15.36 6.01 9.49
N LYS A 171 16.24 5.05 9.17
CA LYS A 171 16.75 4.03 10.11
C LYS A 171 15.64 3.36 10.94
N GLY A 172 14.51 3.07 10.32
CA GLY A 172 13.36 2.38 10.92
C GLY A 172 12.46 3.25 11.81
N ALA A 173 12.60 4.57 11.79
CA ALA A 173 11.74 5.50 12.51
C ALA A 173 11.15 6.56 11.56
N PRO A 174 9.95 7.12 11.84
CA PRO A 174 9.40 8.24 11.06
C PRO A 174 10.36 9.42 11.03
N ARG A 175 10.56 9.99 9.83
CA ARG A 175 11.46 11.14 9.65
C ARG A 175 10.78 12.31 8.95
N TYR A 176 10.04 12.04 7.88
CA TYR A 176 9.33 13.06 7.13
C TYR A 176 7.88 12.64 6.89
N VAL A 177 7.00 13.62 6.80
CA VAL A 177 5.60 13.44 6.44
C VAL A 177 5.22 14.48 5.41
N THR A 178 4.22 14.19 4.58
CA THR A 178 3.62 15.16 3.67
C THR A 178 2.19 15.45 4.10
N ALA A 179 1.76 16.70 3.94
CA ALA A 179 0.40 17.16 4.19
C ALA A 179 0.00 18.10 3.06
N LEU A 180 -1.28 18.12 2.68
CA LEU A 180 -1.78 19.08 1.68
C LEU A 180 -2.04 20.47 2.27
N GLY A 181 -2.17 20.56 3.60
CA GLY A 181 -2.41 21.81 4.32
C GLY A 181 -1.60 21.96 5.59
N ARG A 182 -1.63 23.17 6.16
CA ARG A 182 -1.06 23.51 7.48
C ARG A 182 -2.13 24.09 8.41
N GLN A 183 -3.38 23.73 8.16
CA GLN A 183 -4.54 24.26 8.87
C GLN A 183 -4.91 23.34 10.05
N ASN A 184 -5.84 23.81 10.86
CA ASN A 184 -6.41 23.10 12.01
C ASN A 184 -7.94 23.30 12.01
N SER A 185 -8.53 23.12 10.84
CA SER A 185 -9.96 23.24 10.55
C SER A 185 -10.43 21.99 9.83
N VAL A 186 -11.72 21.68 9.91
CA VAL A 186 -12.31 20.53 9.23
C VAL A 186 -11.96 20.56 7.74
N GLN A 187 -11.33 19.48 7.24
CA GLN A 187 -10.95 19.26 5.84
C GLN A 187 -9.87 20.21 5.26
N GLY A 188 -9.02 20.78 6.12
CA GLY A 188 -7.93 21.66 5.69
C GLY A 188 -8.36 23.11 5.69
#